data_AF-A0A2V7DQ48-F1
#
_entry.id   AF-A0A2V7DQ48-F1
#
_cell.length_a   1.000
_cell.length_b   1.000
_cell.length_c   1.000
_cell.angle_alpha   90.00
_cell.angle_beta   90.00
_cell.angle_gamma   90.00
#
_symmetry.space_group_name_H-M   'P 1'
#
loop_
_entity.id
_entity.type
_entity.pdbx_description
1 polymer ?
#
loop_
_entity_poly.entity_id
_entity_poly.type
_entity_poly.pdbx_seq_one_letter_code
_entity_poly.pdbx_strand_id
1 'polypeptide(L)'
;QRESFEAHGQAVLDGESTPMDMVFIRAPRITRVGAGVDALARHGGDTVLARQGSVLVGTFHPELTANTAVHRYFCRMVETSR
;
A
#
# COMPACT_ATOMS: atom_id res chain seq x y z
N GLN A 1 -6.45 -7.26 12.37
CA GLN A 1 -7.90 -7.07 12.19
C GLN A 1 -8.51 -8.42 11.83
N ARG A 2 -9.69 -8.78 12.35
CA ARG A 2 -10.22 -10.17 12.27
C ARG A 2 -11.34 -10.34 11.22
N GLU A 3 -11.71 -9.25 10.56
CA GLU A 3 -12.81 -9.16 9.60
C GLU A 3 -12.25 -8.91 8.18
N SER A 4 -12.94 -9.45 7.18
CA SER A 4 -12.63 -9.21 5.76
C SER A 4 -13.56 -8.15 5.20
N PHE A 5 -13.01 -7.17 4.48
CA PHE A 5 -13.78 -6.09 3.88
C PHE A 5 -13.01 -5.44 2.73
N GLU A 6 -13.73 -4.66 1.94
CA GLU A 6 -13.18 -3.87 0.84
C GLU A 6 -13.31 -2.38 1.17
N ALA A 7 -12.35 -1.59 0.71
CA ALA A 7 -12.39 -0.14 0.82
C ALA A 7 -11.82 0.51 -0.44
N HIS A 8 -12.38 1.67 -0.77
CA HIS A 8 -11.81 2.57 -1.77
C HIS A 8 -11.04 3.68 -1.06
N GLY A 9 -9.89 4.04 -1.60
CA GLY A 9 -9.04 5.06 -1.02
C GLY A 9 -8.06 5.65 -2.03
N GLN A 10 -7.03 6.30 -1.51
CA GLN A 10 -5.96 6.87 -2.31
C GLN A 10 -4.61 6.48 -1.73
N ALA A 11 -3.62 6.30 -2.61
CA ALA A 11 -2.22 6.18 -2.26
C ALA A 11 -1.43 7.31 -2.94
N VAL A 12 -0.40 7.82 -2.27
CA VAL A 12 0.58 8.71 -2.89
C VAL A 12 1.70 7.85 -3.46
N LEU A 13 1.72 7.69 -4.78
CA LEU A 13 2.70 6.87 -5.50
C LEU A 13 3.49 7.80 -6.43
N ASP A 14 4.82 7.83 -6.28
CA ASP A 14 5.70 8.73 -7.04
C ASP A 14 5.31 10.22 -6.94
N GLY A 15 4.73 10.62 -5.80
CA GLY A 15 4.25 11.98 -5.54
C GLY A 15 2.85 12.28 -6.08
N GLU A 16 2.20 11.32 -6.75
CA GLU A 16 0.86 11.49 -7.32
C GLU A 16 -0.20 10.76 -6.49
N SER A 17 -1.34 11.44 -6.26
CA SER A 17 -2.50 10.77 -5.65
C SER A 17 -3.14 9.81 -6.64
N THR A 18 -3.11 8.53 -6.32
CA THR A 18 -3.60 7.43 -7.15
C THR A 18 -4.77 6.73 -6.46
N PRO A 19 -5.93 6.58 -7.12
CA PRO A 19 -7.06 5.81 -6.59
C PRO A 19 -6.69 4.35 -6.33
N MET A 20 -7.19 3.78 -5.24
CA MET A 20 -6.88 2.42 -4.79
C MET A 20 -8.14 1.65 -4.41
N ASP A 21 -8.18 0.38 -4.83
CA ASP A 21 -9.10 -0.63 -4.33
C ASP A 21 -8.34 -1.53 -3.35
N MET A 22 -8.81 -1.61 -2.11
CA MET A 22 -8.10 -2.26 -1.01
C MET A 22 -8.93 -3.42 -0.44
N VAL A 23 -8.50 -4.65 -0.71
CA VAL A 23 -9.15 -5.87 -0.19
C VAL A 23 -8.41 -6.35 1.05
N PHE A 24 -9.03 -6.25 2.22
CA PHE A 24 -8.44 -6.68 3.48
C PHE A 24 -8.99 -8.05 3.88
N ILE A 25 -8.11 -9.03 4.12
CA ILE A 25 -8.49 -10.37 4.58
C ILE A 25 -7.69 -10.68 5.84
N ARG A 26 -8.35 -10.60 7.01
CA ARG A 26 -7.68 -10.78 8.32
C ARG A 26 -6.38 -9.95 8.43
N ALA A 27 -6.44 -8.73 7.92
CA ALA A 27 -5.26 -7.89 7.69
C ALA A 27 -4.49 -7.59 8.98
N PRO A 28 -3.15 -7.65 8.98
CA PRO A 28 -2.35 -7.13 10.08
C PRO A 28 -2.52 -5.60 10.19
N ARG A 29 -2.21 -5.03 11.36
CA ARG A 29 -2.22 -3.58 11.57
C ARG A 29 -0.79 -3.08 11.76
N ILE A 30 -0.40 -2.05 11.01
CA ILE A 30 0.87 -1.35 11.23
C ILE A 30 0.68 -0.39 12.41
N THR A 31 1.22 -0.74 13.57
CA THR A 31 1.05 0.03 14.81
C THR A 31 2.01 1.21 14.92
N ARG A 32 3.13 1.18 14.20
CA ARG A 32 4.14 2.24 14.20
C ARG A 32 4.89 2.28 12.88
N VAL A 33 5.20 3.48 12.43
CA VAL A 33 6.06 3.77 11.27
C VAL A 33 7.38 4.38 11.79
N GLY A 34 8.51 3.85 11.34
CA GLY A 34 9.84 4.31 11.74
C GLY A 34 10.37 5.47 10.90
N ALA A 35 11.53 6.02 11.28
CA ALA A 35 12.22 7.01 10.45
C ALA A 35 12.65 6.39 9.10
N GLY A 36 12.50 7.16 8.02
CA GLY A 36 12.82 6.69 6.66
C GLY A 36 11.80 5.74 6.04
N VAL A 37 10.63 5.57 6.66
CA VAL A 37 9.51 4.81 6.09
C VAL A 37 8.44 5.79 5.61
N ASP A 38 8.11 5.70 4.32
CA ASP A 38 7.07 6.50 3.70
C ASP A 38 5.73 5.78 3.82
N ALA A 39 4.76 6.43 4.47
CA ALA A 39 3.38 5.96 4.50
C ALA A 39 2.66 6.38 3.22
N LEU A 40 2.54 5.45 2.27
CA LEU A 40 2.00 5.72 0.94
C LEU A 40 0.47 5.74 0.93
N ALA A 41 -0.19 4.94 1.78
CA ALA A 41 -1.64 4.92 1.89
C ALA A 41 -2.10 4.72 3.34
N ARG A 42 -3.25 5.30 3.66
CA ARG A 42 -3.92 5.13 4.96
C ARG A 42 -5.38 4.75 4.77
N HIS A 43 -5.88 3.92 5.68
CA HIS A 43 -7.30 3.61 5.80
C HIS A 43 -7.69 3.61 7.28
N GLY A 44 -8.76 4.32 7.65
CA GLY A 44 -9.19 4.41 9.05
C GLY A 44 -8.13 4.98 10.01
N GLY A 45 -7.20 5.81 9.50
CA GLY A 45 -6.07 6.35 10.27
C GLY A 45 -4.83 5.45 10.32
N ASP A 46 -4.98 4.15 10.05
CA ASP A 46 -3.87 3.19 10.01
C ASP A 46 -3.14 3.25 8.67
N THR A 47 -1.82 3.07 8.68
CA THR A 47 -1.02 2.89 7.47
C THR A 47 -1.29 1.50 6.88
N VAL A 48 -1.59 1.44 5.58
CA VAL A 48 -1.95 0.19 4.87
C VAL A 48 -1.07 -0.11 3.66
N LEU A 49 -0.31 0.89 3.18
CA LEU A 49 0.78 0.72 2.21
C LEU A 49 1.95 1.58 2.67
N ALA A 50 3.14 1.00 2.74
CA ALA A 50 4.35 1.71 3.15
C ALA A 50 5.58 1.26 2.37
N ARG A 51 6.56 2.15 2.24
CA ARG A 51 7.84 1.88 1.58
C ARG A 51 9.02 2.27 2.47
N GLN A 52 10.09 1.49 2.41
CA GLN A 52 11.38 1.84 2.97
C GLN A 52 12.49 1.43 1.99
N GLY A 53 13.11 2.41 1.33
CA GLY A 53 14.11 2.12 0.30
C GLY A 53 13.55 1.27 -0.84
N SER A 54 14.08 0.06 -1.01
CA SER A 54 13.65 -0.93 -2.01
C SER A 54 12.53 -1.87 -1.52
N VAL A 55 12.10 -1.75 -0.26
CA VAL A 55 11.06 -2.62 0.33
C VAL A 55 9.70 -1.93 0.26
N LEU A 56 8.71 -2.63 -0.29
CA LEU A 56 7.30 -2.24 -0.32
C LEU A 56 6.48 -3.23 0.51
N VAL A 57 5.63 -2.74 1.39
CA VAL A 57 4.73 -3.56 2.22
C VAL A 57 3.30 -3.04 2.15
N GLY A 58 2.35 -3.96 2.10
CA GLY A 58 0.91 -3.67 2.15
C GLY A 58 0.21 -4.58 3.16
N THR A 59 -0.86 -4.09 3.78
CA THR A 59 -1.72 -4.89 4.69
C THR A 59 -2.99 -5.40 4.01
N PHE A 60 -3.17 -5.08 2.73
CA PHE A 60 -4.27 -5.53 1.88
C PHE A 60 -3.73 -6.33 0.71
N HIS A 61 -4.65 -6.91 -0.06
CA HIS A 61 -4.38 -7.77 -1.21
C HIS A 61 -4.65 -7.02 -2.52
N PRO A 62 -3.69 -6.23 -3.05
CA PRO A 62 -3.87 -5.52 -4.31
C PRO A 62 -4.11 -6.46 -5.51
N GLU A 63 -3.67 -7.72 -5.42
CA GLU A 63 -3.82 -8.76 -6.43
C GLU A 63 -5.25 -9.25 -6.61
N LEU A 64 -6.12 -9.00 -5.64
CA LEU A 64 -7.53 -9.40 -5.68
C LEU A 64 -8.43 -8.32 -6.33
N THR A 65 -7.83 -7.33 -6.99
CA THR A 65 -8.54 -6.22 -7.65
C THR A 65 -8.10 -6.09 -9.11
N ALA A 66 -8.91 -5.41 -9.92
CA ALA A 66 -8.51 -5.05 -11.30
C ALA A 66 -7.52 -3.87 -11.34
N ASN A 67 -7.36 -3.13 -10.24
CA ASN A 67 -6.49 -1.97 -10.17
C ASN A 67 -5.03 -2.40 -9.97
N THR A 68 -4.22 -2.21 -11.00
CA THR A 68 -2.82 -2.66 -11.03
C THR A 68 -1.81 -1.63 -10.51
N ALA A 69 -2.24 -0.49 -9.96
CA ALA A 69 -1.33 0.61 -9.64
C ALA A 69 -0.24 0.24 -8.61
N VAL A 70 -0.54 -0.57 -7.59
CA VAL A 70 0.48 -1.05 -6.63
C VAL A 70 1.54 -1.92 -7.33
N HIS A 71 1.11 -2.85 -8.19
CA HIS A 71 2.02 -3.71 -8.95
C HIS A 71 2.89 -2.91 -9.93
N ARG A 72 2.29 -1.96 -10.64
CA ARG A 72 3.04 -1.06 -11.55
C ARG A 72 4.04 -0.21 -10.79
N TYR A 73 3.67 0.32 -9.62
CA TYR A 73 4.57 1.06 -8.75
C TYR A 73 5.76 0.20 -8.32
N PHE A 74 5.52 -1.05 -7.88
CA PHE A 74 6.59 -1.98 -7.54
C PHE A 74 7.52 -2.27 -8.73
N CYS A 75 6.99 -2.53 -9.94
CA CYS A 75 7.81 -2.73 -11.13
C CYS A 75 8.71 -1.50 -11.43
N ARG A 76 8.17 -0.28 -11.33
CA ARG A 76 8.96 0.95 -11.49
C ARG A 76 10.06 1.09 -10.44
N MET A 77 9.79 0.70 -9.19
CA MET A 77 10.82 0.66 -8.13
C MET A 77 11.97 -0.25 -8.53
N VAL A 78 11.69 -1.43 -9.10
CA VAL A 78 12.70 -2.37 -9.57
C VAL A 78 13.51 -1.82 -10.75
N GLU A 79 12.84 -1.17 -11.71
CA GLU A 79 13.50 -0.53 -12.86
C GLU A 79 14.48 0.58 -12.42
N THR A 80 14.11 1.36 -11.41
CA THR A 80 14.90 2.48 -10.88
C THR A 80 15.99 2.05 -9.90
N SER A 81 15.95 0.80 -9.42
CA SER A 81 16.96 0.24 -8.50
C SER A 81 18.22 -0.27 -9.21
N ARG A 82 18.31 -0.11 -10.53
CA ARG A 82 19.49 -0.42 -11.34
C ARG A 82 20.49 0.72 -11.29
#